data_AF-A0A379LUQ3-F1
#
_entry.id   AF-A0A379LUQ3-F1
#
_cell.length_a   1.000
_cell.length_b   1.000
_cell.length_c   1.000
_cell.angle_alpha   90.00
_cell.angle_beta   90.00
_cell.angle_gamma   90.00
#
_symmetry.space_group_name_H-M   'P 1'
#
loop_
_entity.id
_entity.type
_entity.pdbx_description
1 polymer ?
#
loop_
_entity_poly.entity_id
_entity_poly.type
_entity_poly.pdbx_seq_one_letter_code
_entity_poly.pdbx_strand_id
1 'polypeptide(L)'
;MSRCSSVPFLLYYHKSQQGPLVILMTENAQGIKAGKTVIKNRNIDVGVVESTELTDDLKHVEIKVRMHTGMQKLLNGNSAFWVVRPEIGFEGITGLSTLFSGAYIALQPGSPGPAPERYRLSDAPPQASPNANGIRITLNSREAGQLMPGYPVLFRGLRVGSVENSRFDMEKRMMRYQVFIASPL
;
A
#
# COMPACT_ATOMS: atom_id res chain seq x y z
N MET A 1 -42.70 -16.31 -35.15
CA MET A 1 -42.09 -16.36 -33.81
C MET A 1 -40.60 -16.09 -33.95
N SER A 2 -40.19 -14.84 -33.79
CA SER A 2 -38.80 -14.39 -34.02
C SER A 2 -38.00 -14.54 -32.73
N ARG A 3 -36.93 -15.34 -32.77
CA ARG A 3 -35.95 -15.46 -31.66
C ARG A 3 -35.14 -14.17 -31.59
N CYS A 4 -35.31 -13.42 -30.50
CA CYS A 4 -34.52 -12.23 -30.22
C CYS A 4 -33.17 -12.66 -29.62
N SER A 5 -32.09 -12.50 -30.39
CA SER A 5 -30.72 -12.70 -29.94
C SER A 5 -30.26 -11.45 -29.18
N SER A 6 -30.39 -11.45 -27.85
CA SER A 6 -30.04 -10.32 -26.98
C SER A 6 -28.85 -10.62 -26.05
N VAL A 7 -28.00 -11.58 -26.41
CA VAL A 7 -26.83 -11.96 -25.60
C VAL A 7 -25.59 -11.07 -25.85
N PRO A 8 -25.28 -10.59 -27.07
CA PRO A 8 -24.06 -9.79 -27.29
C PRO A 8 -24.12 -8.38 -26.67
N PHE A 9 -25.30 -7.78 -26.57
CA PHE A 9 -25.47 -6.41 -26.04
C PHE A 9 -25.29 -6.34 -24.51
N LEU A 10 -25.72 -7.36 -23.76
CA LEU A 10 -25.53 -7.43 -22.31
C LEU A 10 -24.05 -7.57 -21.91
N LEU A 11 -23.26 -8.31 -22.70
CA LEU A 11 -21.82 -8.46 -22.48
C LEU A 11 -21.05 -7.15 -22.74
N TYR A 12 -21.51 -6.33 -23.68
CA TYR A 12 -20.91 -5.02 -23.98
C TYR A 12 -21.24 -3.97 -22.91
N TYR A 13 -22.50 -3.91 -22.44
CA TYR A 13 -22.94 -2.94 -21.42
C TYR A 13 -22.28 -3.16 -20.05
N HIS A 14 -21.96 -4.40 -19.67
CA HIS A 14 -21.34 -4.71 -18.38
C HIS A 14 -19.87 -4.27 -18.29
N LYS A 15 -19.15 -4.16 -19.42
CA LYS A 15 -17.77 -3.68 -19.49
C LYS A 15 -17.66 -2.14 -19.42
N SER A 16 -18.71 -1.42 -19.81
CA SER A 16 -18.70 0.04 -19.94
C SER A 16 -18.92 0.81 -18.63
N GLN A 17 -19.26 0.14 -17.53
CA GLN A 17 -19.52 0.77 -16.22
C GLN A 17 -18.42 0.54 -15.18
N GLN A 18 -17.35 -0.17 -15.57
CA GLN A 18 -16.26 -0.50 -14.67
C GLN A 18 -15.30 0.69 -14.54
N GLY A 19 -14.85 1.00 -13.33
CA GLY A 19 -13.87 2.06 -13.11
C GLY A 19 -12.50 1.72 -13.72
N PRO A 20 -11.50 2.61 -13.56
CA PRO A 20 -10.21 2.45 -14.21
C PRO A 20 -9.52 1.16 -13.75
N LEU A 21 -8.88 0.48 -14.70
CA LEU A 21 -8.01 -0.66 -14.42
C LEU A 21 -6.61 -0.13 -14.08
N VAL A 22 -6.04 -0.62 -12.99
CA VAL A 22 -4.72 -0.25 -12.47
C VAL A 22 -3.87 -1.51 -12.43
N ILE A 23 -2.62 -1.41 -12.88
CA ILE A 23 -1.67 -2.51 -12.84
C ILE A 23 -0.67 -2.25 -11.70
N LEU A 24 -0.57 -3.19 -10.77
CA LEU A 24 0.42 -3.16 -9.70
C LEU A 24 1.48 -4.24 -9.91
N MET A 25 2.75 -3.90 -9.68
CA MET A 25 3.90 -4.78 -9.82
C MET A 25 4.54 -5.04 -8.46
N THR A 26 4.79 -6.32 -8.15
CA THR A 26 5.45 -6.78 -6.92
C THR A 26 6.31 -8.01 -7.20
N GLU A 27 7.21 -8.37 -6.28
CA GLU A 27 7.98 -9.61 -6.36
C GLU A 27 7.15 -10.83 -5.90
N ASN A 28 6.15 -10.61 -5.04
CA ASN A 28 5.26 -11.66 -4.56
C ASN A 28 3.86 -11.11 -4.25
N ALA A 29 2.84 -11.97 -4.32
CA ALA A 29 1.44 -11.62 -4.02
C ALA A 29 0.91 -12.35 -2.78
N GLN A 30 1.75 -12.59 -1.77
CA GLN A 30 1.36 -13.34 -0.59
C GLN A 30 0.14 -12.70 0.11
N GLY A 31 -0.91 -13.48 0.34
CA GLY A 31 -2.12 -13.02 1.01
C GLY A 31 -3.07 -12.19 0.14
N ILE A 32 -2.69 -11.88 -1.11
CA ILE A 32 -3.54 -11.20 -2.08
C ILE A 32 -4.36 -12.23 -2.85
N LYS A 33 -5.68 -12.02 -2.94
CA LYS A 33 -6.61 -12.94 -3.59
C LYS A 33 -7.54 -12.19 -4.54
N ALA A 34 -7.58 -12.62 -5.79
CA ALA A 34 -8.52 -12.12 -6.80
C ALA A 34 -9.98 -12.21 -6.31
N GLY A 35 -10.75 -11.16 -6.58
CA GLY A 35 -12.16 -11.01 -6.18
C GLY A 35 -12.41 -10.82 -4.68
N LYS A 36 -11.36 -10.85 -3.84
CA LYS A 36 -11.49 -10.76 -2.37
C LYS A 36 -10.69 -9.62 -1.78
N THR A 37 -9.46 -9.43 -2.23
CA THR A 37 -8.59 -8.36 -1.72
C THR A 37 -9.06 -7.02 -2.26
N VAL A 38 -9.38 -6.12 -1.34
CA VAL A 38 -9.86 -4.76 -1.64
C VAL A 38 -8.72 -3.76 -1.59
N ILE A 39 -8.89 -2.66 -2.31
CA ILE A 39 -8.03 -1.49 -2.25
C ILE A 39 -8.72 -0.46 -1.37
N LYS A 40 -8.00 0.08 -0.39
CA LYS A 40 -8.53 1.05 0.56
C LYS A 40 -7.78 2.38 0.51
N ASN A 41 -8.53 3.48 0.49
CA ASN A 41 -8.00 4.79 0.84
C ASN A 41 -8.67 5.25 2.14
N ARG A 42 -7.88 5.60 3.16
CA ARG A 42 -8.40 6.05 4.48
C ARG A 42 -9.51 5.13 5.02
N ASN A 43 -9.30 3.80 4.93
CA ASN A 43 -10.22 2.73 5.33
C ASN A 43 -11.51 2.58 4.51
N ILE A 44 -11.69 3.33 3.42
CA ILE A 44 -12.82 3.22 2.49
C ILE A 44 -12.42 2.33 1.32
N ASP A 45 -13.28 1.39 0.94
CA ASP A 45 -13.07 0.50 -0.20
C ASP A 45 -13.25 1.29 -1.52
N VAL A 46 -12.18 1.36 -2.31
CA VAL A 46 -12.10 2.14 -3.56
C VAL A 46 -11.80 1.28 -4.78
N GLY A 47 -11.63 -0.04 -4.60
CA GLY A 47 -11.39 -0.99 -5.67
C GLY A 47 -11.22 -2.42 -5.18
N VAL A 48 -11.05 -3.33 -6.12
CA VAL A 48 -10.88 -4.76 -5.87
C VAL A 48 -9.82 -5.35 -6.82
N VAL A 49 -9.05 -6.32 -6.33
CA VAL A 49 -8.14 -7.10 -7.17
C VAL A 49 -8.95 -7.98 -8.12
N GLU A 50 -8.77 -7.83 -9.43
CA GLU A 50 -9.39 -8.67 -10.47
C GLU A 50 -8.57 -9.94 -10.73
N SER A 51 -7.25 -9.81 -10.90
CA SER A 51 -6.37 -10.96 -11.13
C SER A 51 -4.96 -10.75 -10.58
N THR A 52 -4.24 -11.87 -10.44
CA THR A 52 -2.83 -11.94 -10.05
C THR A 52 -2.16 -12.94 -10.98
N GLU A 53 -1.18 -12.49 -11.76
CA GLU A 53 -0.51 -13.28 -12.80
C GLU A 53 1.01 -13.12 -12.64
N LEU A 54 1.78 -14.19 -12.82
CA LEU A 54 3.23 -14.06 -12.98
C LEU A 54 3.51 -13.37 -14.32
N THR A 55 4.51 -12.51 -14.35
CA THR A 55 5.04 -11.98 -15.61
C THR A 55 5.66 -13.10 -16.45
N ASP A 56 5.80 -12.88 -17.75
CA ASP A 56 6.37 -13.89 -18.67
C ASP A 56 7.78 -14.35 -18.28
N ASP A 57 8.56 -13.47 -17.65
CA ASP A 57 9.90 -13.79 -17.14
C ASP A 57 9.89 -14.53 -15.79
N LEU A 58 8.70 -14.74 -15.21
CA LEU A 58 8.43 -15.38 -13.92
C LEU A 58 9.12 -14.70 -12.71
N LYS A 59 9.61 -13.47 -12.85
CA LYS A 59 10.33 -12.75 -11.79
C LYS A 59 9.44 -11.83 -10.97
N HIS A 60 8.32 -11.39 -11.53
CA HIS A 60 7.41 -10.46 -10.90
C HIS A 60 5.98 -10.98 -10.95
N VAL A 61 5.13 -10.42 -10.11
CA VAL A 61 3.69 -10.62 -10.16
C VAL A 61 3.04 -9.32 -10.63
N GLU A 62 2.24 -9.44 -11.69
CA GLU A 62 1.32 -8.41 -12.16
C GLU A 62 -0.04 -8.61 -11.48
N ILE A 63 -0.53 -7.57 -10.82
CA ILE A 63 -1.81 -7.56 -10.12
C ILE A 63 -2.71 -6.54 -10.82
N LYS A 64 -3.78 -7.04 -11.44
CA LYS A 64 -4.80 -6.19 -12.08
C LYS A 64 -5.84 -5.81 -11.06
N VAL A 65 -6.02 -4.51 -10.88
CA VAL A 65 -6.93 -3.92 -9.91
C VAL A 65 -7.99 -3.12 -10.62
N ARG A 66 -9.25 -3.37 -10.31
CA ARG A 66 -10.35 -2.53 -10.74
C ARG A 66 -10.72 -1.53 -9.66
N MET A 67 -10.56 -0.26 -9.97
CA MET A 67 -11.06 0.80 -9.09
C MET A 67 -12.56 0.98 -9.29
N HIS A 68 -13.24 1.47 -8.25
CA HIS A 68 -14.63 1.94 -8.36
C HIS A 68 -14.71 3.17 -9.26
N THR A 69 -15.86 3.35 -9.91
CA THR A 69 -16.14 4.53 -10.75
C THR A 69 -16.01 5.82 -9.92
N GLY A 70 -15.31 6.82 -10.47
CA GLY A 70 -15.05 8.10 -9.79
C GLY A 70 -13.75 8.17 -8.98
N MET A 71 -13.03 7.05 -8.84
CA MET A 71 -11.78 6.98 -8.08
C MET A 71 -10.52 7.36 -8.88
N GLN A 72 -10.66 7.84 -10.12
CA GLN A 72 -9.55 8.25 -10.99
C GLN A 72 -8.63 9.29 -10.31
N LYS A 73 -9.20 10.19 -9.49
CA LYS A 73 -8.46 11.24 -8.78
C LYS A 73 -7.46 10.72 -7.73
N LEU A 74 -7.57 9.44 -7.35
CA LEU A 74 -6.63 8.78 -6.46
C LEU A 74 -5.40 8.26 -7.20
N LEU A 75 -5.42 8.24 -8.54
CA LEU A 75 -4.39 7.66 -9.41
C LEU A 75 -3.56 8.78 -10.05
N ASN A 76 -2.64 9.32 -9.28
CA ASN A 76 -1.63 10.29 -9.75
C ASN A 76 -0.26 9.63 -9.90
N GLY A 77 0.68 10.34 -10.53
CA GLY A 77 2.05 9.86 -10.77
C GLY A 77 2.78 9.30 -9.54
N ASN A 78 2.57 9.93 -8.37
CA ASN A 78 3.26 9.55 -7.13
C ASN A 78 2.35 8.80 -6.14
N SER A 79 1.30 8.12 -6.64
CA SER A 79 0.39 7.38 -5.76
C SER A 79 1.09 6.13 -5.24
N ALA A 80 1.02 5.93 -3.93
CA ALA A 80 1.69 4.83 -3.25
C ALA A 80 0.68 3.74 -2.92
N PHE A 81 1.04 2.50 -3.24
CA PHE A 81 0.29 1.30 -2.92
C PHE A 81 1.13 0.41 -2.02
N TRP A 82 0.54 -0.11 -0.94
CA TRP A 82 1.21 -1.08 -0.08
C TRP A 82 0.25 -2.12 0.48
N VAL A 83 0.77 -3.31 0.79
CA VAL A 83 0.00 -4.36 1.43
C VAL A 83 -0.10 -4.08 2.92
N VAL A 84 -1.31 -4.21 3.47
CA VAL A 84 -1.56 -4.26 4.91
C VAL A 84 -2.07 -5.65 5.25
N ARG A 85 -1.37 -6.34 6.13
CA ARG A 85 -1.65 -7.72 6.57
C ARG A 85 -1.50 -7.81 8.08
N PRO A 86 -2.14 -8.81 8.73
CA PRO A 86 -1.98 -8.98 10.16
C PRO A 86 -0.56 -9.43 10.45
N GLU A 87 0.10 -8.74 11.37
CA GLU A 87 1.45 -9.07 11.83
C GLU A 87 1.40 -9.39 13.32
N ILE A 88 2.09 -10.46 13.71
CA ILE A 88 2.26 -10.85 15.11
C ILE A 88 3.63 -10.35 15.54
N GLY A 89 3.65 -9.28 16.34
CA GLY A 89 4.86 -8.72 16.93
C GLY A 89 4.99 -9.06 18.41
N PHE A 90 6.14 -8.70 19.00
CA PHE A 90 6.40 -8.89 20.43
C PHE A 90 5.43 -8.13 21.35
N GLU A 91 4.84 -7.02 20.88
CA GLU A 91 3.83 -6.24 21.62
C GLU A 91 2.38 -6.74 21.43
N GLY A 92 2.19 -7.83 20.68
CA GLY A 92 0.86 -8.37 20.34
C GLY A 92 0.54 -8.29 18.85
N ILE A 93 -0.75 -8.36 18.51
CA ILE A 93 -1.22 -8.41 17.11
C ILE A 93 -1.48 -6.99 16.60
N THR A 94 -0.77 -6.56 15.56
CA THR A 94 -1.09 -5.33 14.82
C THR A 94 -1.99 -5.68 13.63
N GLY A 95 -2.88 -4.75 13.27
CA GLY A 95 -3.84 -5.00 12.19
C GLY A 95 -4.91 -6.04 12.54
N LEU A 96 -5.39 -6.09 13.79
CA LEU A 96 -6.41 -7.05 14.26
C LEU A 96 -7.66 -7.12 13.36
N SER A 97 -8.05 -6.00 12.74
CA SER A 97 -9.14 -5.97 11.75
C SER A 97 -8.90 -6.92 10.56
N THR A 98 -7.64 -7.10 10.17
CA THR A 98 -7.21 -7.97 9.08
C THR A 98 -7.09 -9.44 9.46
N LEU A 99 -7.14 -9.79 10.76
CA LEU A 99 -7.17 -11.19 11.19
C LEU A 99 -8.39 -11.93 10.61
N PHE A 100 -9.53 -11.24 10.57
CA PHE A 100 -10.78 -11.77 10.02
C PHE A 100 -10.98 -11.42 8.54
N SER A 101 -10.67 -10.18 8.13
CA SER A 101 -10.89 -9.72 6.74
C SER A 101 -9.79 -10.14 5.76
N GLY A 102 -8.64 -10.61 6.26
CA GLY A 102 -7.44 -10.86 5.45
C GLY A 102 -6.71 -9.57 5.05
N ALA A 103 -5.64 -9.75 4.28
CA ALA A 103 -4.82 -8.64 3.77
C ALA A 103 -5.61 -7.75 2.80
N TYR A 104 -5.31 -6.46 2.81
CA TYR A 104 -5.82 -5.49 1.86
C TYR A 104 -4.68 -4.64 1.29
N ILE A 105 -4.95 -3.92 0.20
CA ILE A 105 -3.98 -2.98 -0.39
C ILE A 105 -4.40 -1.57 0.01
N ALA A 106 -3.53 -0.84 0.69
CA ALA A 106 -3.75 0.56 0.99
C ALA A 106 -3.25 1.44 -0.17
N LEU A 107 -3.96 2.54 -0.43
CA LEU A 107 -3.67 3.54 -1.45
C LEU A 107 -3.56 4.91 -0.81
N GLN A 108 -2.44 5.59 -1.04
CA GLN A 108 -2.25 7.00 -0.76
C GLN A 108 -2.06 7.78 -2.08
N PRO A 109 -2.94 8.74 -2.40
CA PRO A 109 -2.78 9.61 -3.57
C PRO A 109 -1.48 10.40 -3.49
N GLY A 110 -0.77 10.45 -4.60
CA GLY A 110 0.40 11.31 -4.75
C GLY A 110 0.06 12.73 -5.15
N SER A 111 1.10 13.56 -5.26
CA SER A 111 1.02 14.88 -5.90
C SER A 111 0.42 14.78 -7.31
N PRO A 112 -0.29 15.81 -7.79
CA PRO A 112 -0.84 15.83 -9.15
C PRO A 112 0.23 15.53 -10.20
N GLY A 113 -0.11 14.71 -11.18
CA GLY A 113 0.77 14.28 -12.24
C GLY A 113 0.16 13.11 -13.01
N PRO A 114 0.64 12.83 -14.23
CA PRO A 114 0.10 11.74 -15.06
C PRO A 114 0.24 10.40 -14.34
N ALA A 115 -0.81 9.60 -14.37
CA ALA A 115 -0.76 8.22 -13.86
C ALA A 115 0.20 7.40 -14.75
N PRO A 116 1.20 6.70 -14.19
CA PRO A 116 1.96 5.72 -14.95
C PRO A 116 1.07 4.57 -15.38
N GLU A 117 1.54 3.81 -16.38
CA GLU A 117 0.88 2.57 -16.82
C GLU A 117 0.87 1.50 -15.71
N ARG A 118 1.93 1.46 -14.90
CA ARG A 118 2.13 0.49 -13.81
C ARG A 118 2.61 1.17 -12.54
N TYR A 119 2.11 0.73 -11.39
CA TYR A 119 2.56 1.16 -10.07
C TYR A 119 3.34 0.04 -9.38
N ARG A 120 4.28 0.40 -8.50
CA ARG A 120 4.88 -0.57 -7.57
C ARG A 120 3.92 -0.81 -6.39
N LEU A 121 3.72 -2.06 -6.03
CA LEU A 121 3.10 -2.46 -4.77
C LEU A 121 4.20 -2.79 -3.76
N SER A 122 4.26 -2.02 -2.68
CA SER A 122 5.25 -2.18 -1.62
C SER A 122 4.73 -3.08 -0.50
N ASP A 123 5.64 -3.74 0.22
CA ASP A 123 5.29 -4.49 1.45
C ASP A 123 5.04 -3.58 2.66
N ALA A 124 5.48 -2.32 2.60
CA ALA A 124 5.40 -1.36 3.68
C ALA A 124 4.83 -0.01 3.19
N PRO A 125 4.19 0.78 4.06
CA PRO A 125 3.72 2.11 3.71
C PRO A 125 4.87 3.00 3.20
N PRO A 126 4.58 3.97 2.33
CA PRO A 126 5.57 4.97 1.96
C PRO A 126 6.09 5.65 3.24
N GLN A 127 7.41 5.79 3.35
CA GLN A 127 7.98 6.71 4.33
C GLN A 127 7.39 8.10 4.09
N ALA A 128 7.30 8.93 5.13
CA ALA A 128 6.73 10.26 4.97
C ALA A 128 7.45 10.96 3.81
N SER A 129 6.68 11.64 2.95
CA SER A 129 7.27 12.39 1.82
C SER A 129 8.44 13.23 2.34
N PRO A 130 9.54 13.40 1.60
CA PRO A 130 10.59 14.35 1.98
C PRO A 130 10.01 15.73 2.35
N ASN A 131 8.90 16.11 1.69
CA ASN A 131 8.14 17.35 1.92
C ASN A 131 7.00 17.22 2.94
N ALA A 132 6.90 16.12 3.68
CA ALA A 132 5.94 15.99 4.77
C ALA A 132 6.28 17.00 5.85
N ASN A 133 5.29 17.80 6.25
CA ASN A 133 5.43 18.78 7.32
C ASN A 133 5.78 18.06 8.63
N GLY A 134 6.99 18.30 9.13
CA GLY A 134 7.49 17.66 10.33
C GLY A 134 9.00 17.78 10.42
N ILE A 135 9.56 17.06 11.39
CA ILE A 135 11.00 17.06 11.68
C ILE A 135 11.52 15.63 11.49
N ARG A 136 12.65 15.52 10.80
CA ARG A 136 13.43 14.27 10.74
C ARG A 136 14.61 14.36 11.68
N ILE A 137 14.72 13.39 12.58
CA ILE A 137 15.82 13.27 13.52
C ILE A 137 16.59 11.98 13.27
N THR A 138 17.90 12.03 13.49
CA THR A 138 18.77 10.86 13.46
C THR A 138 19.13 10.46 14.88
N LEU A 139 18.78 9.24 15.28
CA LEU A 139 19.14 8.67 16.57
C LEU A 139 20.27 7.66 16.36
N ASN A 140 21.28 7.67 17.22
CA ASN A 140 22.32 6.65 17.23
C ASN A 140 22.20 5.82 18.52
N SER A 141 22.28 4.50 18.40
CA SER A 141 22.25 3.57 19.54
C SER A 141 23.40 2.58 19.46
N ARG A 142 23.95 2.18 20.60
CA ARG A 142 24.90 1.08 20.70
C ARG A 142 24.22 -0.29 20.70
N GLU A 143 22.91 -0.32 20.94
CA GLU A 143 22.10 -1.54 20.97
C GLU A 143 21.57 -1.83 19.56
N ALA A 144 21.84 -3.04 19.07
CA ALA A 144 21.40 -3.49 17.77
C ALA A 144 19.97 -4.04 17.79
N GLY A 145 19.23 -3.85 16.70
CA GLY A 145 18.03 -4.64 16.41
C GLY A 145 16.73 -4.28 17.15
N GLN A 146 16.64 -3.15 17.85
CA GLN A 146 15.43 -2.85 18.65
C GLN A 146 14.29 -2.17 17.89
N LEU A 147 14.56 -1.43 16.83
CA LEU A 147 13.54 -0.63 16.14
C LEU A 147 13.54 -0.91 14.64
N MET A 148 12.39 -1.27 14.10
CA MET A 148 12.20 -1.49 12.66
C MET A 148 11.49 -0.30 12.02
N PRO A 149 11.63 -0.07 10.70
CA PRO A 149 10.78 0.85 9.97
C PRO A 149 9.30 0.65 10.30
N GLY A 150 8.56 1.74 10.52
CA GLY A 150 7.16 1.73 10.89
C GLY A 150 6.87 1.78 12.39
N TYR A 151 7.85 1.48 13.25
CA TYR A 151 7.68 1.55 14.71
C TYR A 151 7.26 2.96 15.14
N PRO A 152 6.28 3.09 16.05
CA PRO A 152 5.71 4.39 16.40
C PRO A 152 6.68 5.22 17.23
N VAL A 153 6.65 6.54 17.02
CA VAL A 153 7.24 7.51 17.95
C VAL A 153 6.12 8.02 18.83
N LEU A 154 6.28 7.87 20.14
CA LEU A 154 5.29 8.30 21.12
C LEU A 154 5.79 9.53 21.88
N PHE A 155 4.90 10.49 22.08
CA PHE A 155 5.10 11.59 23.00
C PHE A 155 3.93 11.61 23.98
N ARG A 156 4.22 11.41 25.28
CA ARG A 156 3.20 11.31 26.33
C ARG A 156 2.08 10.31 26.00
N GLY A 157 2.45 9.17 25.43
CA GLY A 157 1.52 8.11 25.02
C GLY A 157 0.78 8.36 23.69
N LEU A 158 0.91 9.54 23.08
CA LEU A 158 0.32 9.84 21.79
C LEU A 158 1.31 9.55 20.66
N ARG A 159 0.85 8.88 19.59
CA ARG A 159 1.66 8.68 18.39
C ARG A 159 1.86 10.00 17.67
N VAL A 160 3.11 10.43 17.56
CA VAL A 160 3.53 11.67 16.89
C VAL A 160 4.38 11.43 15.66
N GLY A 161 4.73 10.18 15.37
CA GLY A 161 5.64 9.87 14.28
C GLY A 161 5.90 8.38 14.09
N SER A 162 6.97 8.09 13.36
CA SER A 162 7.46 6.73 13.15
C SER A 162 8.94 6.68 12.78
N VAL A 163 9.56 5.53 13.06
CA VAL A 163 10.87 5.17 12.50
C VAL A 163 10.72 5.01 10.99
N GLU A 164 11.45 5.80 10.21
CA GLU A 164 11.51 5.67 8.76
C GLU A 164 12.53 4.59 8.37
N ASN A 165 13.75 4.64 8.90
CA ASN A 165 14.85 3.76 8.49
C ASN A 165 15.69 3.30 9.69
N SER A 166 16.30 2.12 9.59
CA SER A 166 17.27 1.57 10.54
C SER A 166 18.46 0.97 9.80
N ARG A 167 19.68 1.41 10.11
CA ARG A 167 20.91 0.87 9.52
C ARG A 167 22.02 0.74 10.54
N PHE A 168 22.87 -0.27 10.40
CA PHE A 168 24.09 -0.40 11.20
C PHE A 168 25.20 0.45 10.57
N ASP A 169 25.79 1.36 11.35
CA ASP A 169 26.97 2.13 10.99
C ASP A 169 28.22 1.39 11.46
N MET A 170 28.95 0.79 10.51
CA MET A 170 30.10 -0.07 10.80
C MET A 170 31.28 0.69 11.43
N GLU A 171 31.55 1.92 11.00
CA GLU A 171 32.65 2.73 11.53
C GLU A 171 32.40 3.09 12.99
N LYS A 172 31.17 3.53 13.27
CA LYS A 172 30.78 3.96 14.62
C LYS A 172 30.34 2.81 15.51
N ARG A 173 30.19 1.59 14.95
CA ARG A 173 29.65 0.39 15.61
C ARG A 173 28.33 0.68 16.35
N MET A 174 27.45 1.41 15.68
CA MET A 174 26.18 1.87 16.25
C MET A 174 25.05 1.71 15.23
N MET A 175 23.85 1.40 15.71
CA MET A 175 22.64 1.55 14.92
C MET A 175 22.34 3.03 14.71
N ARG A 176 21.99 3.39 13.49
CA ARG A 176 21.45 4.70 13.12
C ARG A 176 20.00 4.54 12.71
N TYR A 177 19.12 5.24 13.41
CA TYR A 177 17.70 5.29 13.10
C TYR A 177 17.36 6.67 12.54
N GLN A 178 16.64 6.68 11.42
CA GLN A 178 16.00 7.88 10.92
C GLN A 178 14.54 7.86 11.36
N VAL A 179 14.12 8.93 12.02
CA VAL A 179 12.81 9.03 12.66
C VAL A 179 12.13 10.29 12.17
N PHE A 180 10.85 10.18 11.81
CA PHE A 180 10.01 11.31 11.44
C PHE A 180 9.01 11.62 12.55
N ILE A 181 8.90 12.90 12.91
CA ILE A 181 7.90 13.45 13.83
C ILE A 181 7.04 14.41 13.01
N ALA A 182 5.74 14.16 12.94
CA ALA A 182 4.82 15.01 12.20
C ALA A 182 4.65 16.37 12.91
N SER A 183 4.50 17.45 12.15
CA SER A 183 4.10 18.73 12.72
C SER A 183 2.72 18.60 13.38
N PRO A 184 2.48 19.28 14.53
CA PRO A 184 1.13 19.38 15.08
C PRO A 184 0.20 20.00 14.03
N LEU A 185 -0.99 19.39 13.87
CA LEU A 185 -2.09 19.96 13.09
C LEU A 185 -2.72 21.15 13.81
#